data_AF-A0A5D6XQR3-F1
#
_entry.id   AF-A0A5D6XQR3-F1
#
_cell.length_a   1.000
_cell.length_b   1.000
_cell.length_c   1.000
_cell.angle_alpha   90.00
_cell.angle_beta   90.00
_cell.angle_gamma   90.00
#
_symmetry.space_group_name_H-M   'P 1'
#
loop_
_entity.id
_entity.type
_entity.pdbx_description
1 polymer ?
#
loop_
_entity_poly.entity_id
_entity_poly.type
_entity_poly.pdbx_seq_one_letter_code
_entity_poly.pdbx_strand_id
1 'polypeptide(L)'
;MDRDSFVGMDVDGAGATPGGSRGAHEEKFRVYNDALLHAAACQESSCQAHSGRCHKVKASIDHFVRCYGPRRRSSPIESCDSCSKIWGLLCFHAKTCATPFGQHCVVSQCDYLREKIARKRERDQAELRQARERLQTKLEEWPVERRVAQVEADRQHVLQLIAEIQAERARRQ
;
A
#
# COMPACT_ATOMS: atom_id res chain seq x y z
N MET A 1 -24.80 -6.91 4.29
CA MET A 1 -23.64 -6.49 5.12
C MET A 1 -22.40 -6.69 4.28
N ASP A 2 -22.08 -5.63 3.56
CA ASP A 2 -21.16 -5.60 2.43
C ASP A 2 -19.73 -5.98 2.81
N ARG A 3 -19.19 -6.95 2.07
CA ARG A 3 -17.84 -7.52 2.23
C ARG A 3 -16.74 -6.66 1.59
N ASP A 4 -17.12 -5.54 0.97
CA ASP A 4 -16.28 -4.80 0.02
C ASP A 4 -16.14 -3.28 0.28
N SER A 5 -16.44 -2.79 1.49
CA SER A 5 -16.22 -1.37 1.84
C SER A 5 -14.76 -1.00 2.17
N PHE A 6 -13.78 -1.85 1.83
CA PHE A 6 -12.34 -1.59 2.01
C PHE A 6 -11.68 -1.09 0.72
N VAL A 7 -12.46 -0.64 -0.26
CA VAL A 7 -11.98 -0.05 -1.52
C VAL A 7 -11.79 1.45 -1.32
N GLY A 8 -10.68 1.78 -0.67
CA GLY A 8 -10.19 3.15 -0.49
C GLY A 8 -8.73 3.21 -0.03
N MET A 9 -8.04 2.07 0.06
CA MET A 9 -6.60 2.05 0.34
C MET A 9 -5.84 1.93 -0.99
N ASP A 10 -5.60 3.09 -1.57
CA ASP A 10 -4.32 3.36 -2.19
C ASP A 10 -3.24 3.01 -1.17
N VAL A 11 -2.64 1.84 -1.35
CA VAL A 11 -1.39 1.45 -0.68
C VAL A 11 -0.19 2.20 -1.30
N ASP A 12 -0.49 3.25 -2.10
CA ASP A 12 0.39 4.34 -2.50
C ASP A 12 0.10 5.64 -1.70
N GLY A 13 -0.88 5.63 -0.79
CA GLY A 13 -1.32 6.76 0.04
C GLY A 13 -0.65 6.85 1.41
N ALA A 14 0.59 6.38 1.57
CA ALA A 14 1.41 6.79 2.70
C ALA A 14 1.97 8.19 2.41
N GLY A 15 1.15 9.22 2.65
CA GLY A 15 1.56 10.63 2.69
C GLY A 15 2.39 11.08 1.49
N ALA A 16 1.75 11.46 0.39
CA ALA A 16 2.41 12.18 -0.69
C ALA A 16 2.81 13.60 -0.23
N THR A 17 3.93 13.71 0.48
CA THR A 17 4.80 14.89 0.42
C THR A 17 5.62 14.77 -0.87
N PRO A 18 5.38 15.60 -1.89
CA PRO A 18 6.20 15.66 -3.09
C PRO A 18 7.48 16.43 -2.76
N GLY A 19 8.63 15.76 -2.82
CA GLY A 19 9.92 16.45 -2.89
C GLY A 19 11.12 15.68 -2.36
N GLY A 20 10.95 14.75 -1.42
CA GLY A 20 12.05 13.96 -0.90
C GLY A 20 11.56 12.85 0.03
N SER A 21 12.31 11.74 0.09
CA SER A 21 12.13 10.64 1.07
C SER A 21 11.33 9.39 0.64
N ARG A 22 11.06 9.10 -0.64
CA ARG A 22 10.61 7.74 -1.02
C ARG A 22 11.68 6.69 -0.66
N GLY A 23 12.94 6.97 -0.97
CA GLY A 23 14.07 6.09 -0.65
C GLY A 23 14.37 6.00 0.85
N ALA A 24 14.35 7.12 1.58
CA ALA A 24 14.64 7.11 3.02
C ALA A 24 13.49 6.49 3.86
N HIS A 25 12.24 6.62 3.42
CA HIS A 25 11.11 5.92 4.04
C HIS A 25 11.17 4.41 3.79
N GLU A 26 11.55 3.99 2.58
CA GLU A 26 11.74 2.57 2.25
C GLU A 26 12.91 1.96 3.04
N GLU A 27 14.03 2.66 3.17
CA GLU A 27 15.18 2.21 3.95
C GLU A 27 14.82 2.02 5.42
N LYS A 28 14.04 2.95 5.99
CA LYS A 28 13.50 2.79 7.34
C LYS A 28 12.70 1.48 7.44
N PHE A 29 11.79 1.21 6.50
CA PHE A 29 11.04 -0.04 6.53
C PHE A 29 11.91 -1.28 6.38
N ARG A 30 12.98 -1.25 5.58
CA ARG A 30 13.94 -2.37 5.48
C ARG A 30 14.58 -2.69 6.83
N VAL A 31 15.12 -1.68 7.50
CA VAL A 31 15.73 -1.83 8.83
C VAL A 31 14.73 -2.36 9.88
N TYR A 32 13.49 -1.90 9.83
CA TYR A 32 12.43 -2.39 10.73
C TYR A 32 11.90 -3.78 10.33
N ASN A 33 11.99 -4.17 9.06
CA ASN A 33 11.58 -5.48 8.57
C ASN A 33 12.49 -6.60 9.08
N ASP A 34 13.80 -6.36 9.15
CA ASP A 34 14.74 -7.31 9.75
C ASP A 34 14.45 -7.50 11.25
N ALA A 35 14.18 -6.40 11.95
CA ALA A 35 13.78 -6.45 13.36
C ALA A 35 12.44 -7.15 13.56
N LEU A 36 11.50 -7.03 12.61
CA LEU A 36 10.21 -7.72 12.62
C LEU A 36 10.36 -9.23 12.46
N LEU A 37 11.18 -9.67 11.50
CA LEU A 37 11.51 -11.08 11.29
C LEU A 37 12.12 -11.69 12.56
N HIS A 38 13.09 -11.01 13.15
CA HIS A 38 13.70 -11.43 14.39
C HIS A 38 12.67 -11.46 15.54
N ALA A 39 11.89 -10.39 15.73
CA ALA A 39 10.90 -10.29 16.79
C ALA A 39 9.84 -11.40 16.73
N ALA A 40 9.46 -11.84 15.53
CA ALA A 40 8.48 -12.92 15.32
C ALA A 40 8.99 -14.30 15.77
N ALA A 41 10.30 -14.56 15.70
CA ALA A 41 10.91 -15.82 16.14
C ALA A 41 11.51 -15.74 17.56
N CYS A 42 11.76 -14.54 18.07
CA CYS A 42 12.43 -14.32 19.34
C CYS A 42 11.47 -14.58 20.52
N GLN A 43 11.88 -15.40 21.49
CA GLN A 43 11.12 -15.64 22.72
C GLN A 43 11.54 -14.73 23.89
N GLU A 44 12.69 -14.07 23.79
CA GLU A 44 13.23 -13.26 24.88
C GLU A 44 12.50 -11.92 25.05
N SER A 45 12.02 -11.64 26.27
CA SER A 45 11.20 -10.46 26.58
C SER A 45 12.01 -9.15 26.57
N SER A 46 13.28 -9.20 26.97
CA SER A 46 14.21 -8.07 27.07
C SER A 46 15.33 -8.10 26.00
N CYS A 47 15.03 -8.62 24.80
CA CYS A 47 16.00 -8.76 23.73
C CYS A 47 16.52 -7.40 23.23
N GLN A 48 17.86 -7.24 23.22
CA GLN A 48 18.54 -6.03 22.76
C GLN A 48 18.92 -6.06 21.27
N ALA A 49 18.58 -7.12 20.54
CA ALA A 49 18.87 -7.24 19.11
C ALA A 49 18.29 -6.08 18.28
N HIS A 50 18.94 -5.79 17.15
CA HIS A 50 18.60 -4.67 16.26
C HIS A 50 18.56 -3.31 16.99
N SER A 51 19.52 -3.06 17.89
CA SER A 51 19.58 -1.81 18.69
C SER A 51 18.32 -1.59 19.54
N GLY A 52 17.83 -2.65 20.19
CA GLY A 52 16.62 -2.61 21.03
C GLY A 52 15.29 -2.51 20.25
N ARG A 53 15.30 -2.61 18.92
CA ARG A 53 14.07 -2.56 18.10
C ARG A 53 13.22 -3.82 18.26
N CYS A 54 13.82 -4.98 18.55
CA CYS A 54 13.08 -6.23 18.78
C CYS A 54 11.94 -6.04 19.79
N HIS A 55 12.26 -5.52 20.98
CA HIS A 55 11.28 -5.26 22.04
C HIS A 55 10.16 -4.30 21.59
N LYS A 56 10.51 -3.21 20.89
CA LYS A 56 9.53 -2.23 20.38
C LYS A 56 8.60 -2.84 19.34
N VAL A 57 9.13 -3.69 18.46
CA VAL A 57 8.33 -4.35 17.43
C VAL A 57 7.40 -5.38 18.06
N LYS A 58 7.86 -6.18 19.04
CA LYS A 58 7.00 -7.10 19.80
C LYS A 58 5.83 -6.37 20.46
N ALA A 59 6.11 -5.29 21.19
CA ALA A 59 5.07 -4.47 21.82
C ALA A 59 4.06 -3.90 20.80
N SER A 60 4.54 -3.53 19.61
CA SER A 60 3.67 -3.03 18.53
C SER A 60 2.78 -4.13 17.95
N ILE A 61 3.30 -5.35 17.79
CA ILE A 61 2.52 -6.53 17.36
C ILE A 61 1.47 -6.87 18.42
N ASP A 62 1.85 -6.91 19.69
CA ASP A 62 0.94 -7.21 20.80
C ASP A 62 -0.21 -6.20 20.86
N HIS A 63 0.12 -4.91 20.76
CA HIS A 63 -0.89 -3.86 20.67
C HIS A 63 -1.81 -4.07 19.46
N PHE A 64 -1.24 -4.34 18.28
CA PHE A 64 -2.02 -4.56 17.07
C PHE A 64 -3.05 -5.69 17.23
N VAL A 65 -2.60 -6.84 17.76
CA VAL A 65 -3.46 -8.02 17.94
C VAL A 65 -4.57 -7.74 18.96
N ARG A 66 -4.26 -7.03 20.05
CA ARG A 66 -5.21 -6.71 21.12
C ARG A 66 -6.15 -5.55 20.78
N CYS A 67 -5.69 -4.56 20.01
CA CYS A 67 -6.46 -3.37 19.65
C CYS A 67 -7.20 -3.56 18.32
N TYR A 68 -6.47 -3.81 17.23
CA TYR A 68 -7.07 -3.89 15.90
C TYR A 68 -7.77 -5.24 15.65
N GLY A 69 -7.22 -6.34 16.19
CA GLY A 69 -7.78 -7.68 16.02
C GLY A 69 -9.31 -7.77 16.25
N PRO A 70 -9.83 -7.29 17.40
CA PRO A 70 -11.27 -7.30 17.69
C PRO A 70 -12.09 -6.35 16.81
N ARG A 71 -11.55 -5.16 16.49
CA ARG A 71 -12.28 -4.10 15.78
C ARG A 71 -12.13 -4.13 14.26
N ARG A 72 -11.35 -5.06 13.70
CA ARG A 72 -11.04 -5.14 12.25
C ARG A 72 -12.26 -5.18 11.32
N ARG A 73 -13.44 -5.54 11.84
CA ARG A 73 -14.70 -5.61 11.08
C ARG A 73 -15.59 -4.38 11.25
N SER A 74 -15.34 -3.56 12.28
CA SER A 74 -16.21 -2.46 12.68
C SER A 74 -15.53 -1.09 12.59
N SER A 75 -14.20 -1.05 12.51
CA SER A 75 -13.44 0.19 12.61
C SER A 75 -12.25 0.20 11.63
N PRO A 76 -12.03 1.33 10.93
CA PRO A 76 -10.89 1.49 10.04
C PRO A 76 -9.57 1.47 10.82
N ILE A 77 -8.50 0.99 10.21
CA ILE A 77 -7.23 0.78 10.90
C ILE A 77 -6.61 2.09 11.40
N GLU A 78 -6.84 3.17 10.65
CA GLU A 78 -6.43 4.55 10.86
C GLU A 78 -7.01 5.15 12.14
N SER A 79 -8.04 4.53 12.74
CA SER A 79 -8.57 5.00 14.03
C SER A 79 -7.60 4.80 15.20
N CYS A 80 -6.43 4.20 14.97
CA CYS A 80 -5.35 4.08 15.96
C CYS A 80 -3.99 4.26 15.28
N ASP A 81 -3.26 5.30 15.68
CA ASP A 81 -1.94 5.64 15.14
C ASP A 81 -0.93 4.50 15.27
N SER A 82 -0.92 3.81 16.41
CA SER A 82 -0.02 2.68 16.65
C SER A 82 -0.32 1.51 15.72
N CYS A 83 -1.61 1.21 15.48
CA CYS A 83 -2.03 0.16 14.55
C CYS A 83 -1.69 0.52 13.11
N SER A 84 -1.91 1.78 12.71
CA SER A 84 -1.58 2.27 11.36
C SER A 84 -0.09 2.14 11.05
N LYS A 85 0.79 2.50 12.01
CA LYS A 85 2.25 2.41 11.85
C LYS A 85 2.75 0.97 11.64
N ILE A 86 2.34 0.04 12.51
CA ILE A 86 2.78 -1.37 12.41
C ILE A 86 2.14 -2.06 11.19
N TRP A 87 0.94 -1.65 10.79
CA TRP A 87 0.31 -2.16 9.57
C TRP A 87 1.09 -1.83 8.31
N GLY A 88 1.62 -0.60 8.19
CA GLY A 88 2.51 -0.22 7.09
C GLY A 88 3.72 -1.16 6.99
N LEU A 89 4.34 -1.47 8.14
CA LEU A 89 5.46 -2.40 8.21
C LEU A 89 5.07 -3.84 7.84
N LEU A 90 3.92 -4.34 8.32
CA LEU A 90 3.40 -5.66 7.96
C LEU A 90 3.08 -5.76 6.46
N CYS A 91 2.49 -4.72 5.88
CA CYS A 91 2.25 -4.64 4.44
C CYS A 91 3.56 -4.62 3.64
N PHE A 92 4.57 -3.87 4.12
CA PHE A 92 5.90 -3.87 3.50
C PHE A 92 6.52 -5.26 3.53
N HIS A 93 6.52 -5.91 4.70
CA HIS A 93 6.99 -7.28 4.86
C HIS A 93 6.28 -8.23 3.89
N ALA A 94 4.94 -8.21 3.82
CA ALA A 94 4.18 -9.08 2.93
C ALA A 94 4.53 -8.88 1.43
N LYS A 95 4.89 -7.65 1.02
CA LYS A 95 5.32 -7.37 -0.36
C LYS A 95 6.72 -7.91 -0.68
N THR A 96 7.61 -7.99 0.31
CA THR A 96 9.02 -8.38 0.16
C THR A 96 9.33 -9.76 0.74
N CYS A 97 8.33 -10.43 1.31
CA CYS A 97 8.46 -11.74 1.93
C CYS A 97 8.90 -12.78 0.91
N ALA A 98 10.04 -13.43 1.18
CA ALA A 98 10.60 -14.48 0.34
C ALA A 98 10.09 -15.88 0.69
N THR A 99 9.25 -16.03 1.74
CA THR A 99 8.65 -17.32 2.09
C THR A 99 7.84 -17.85 0.90
N PRO A 100 8.09 -19.08 0.40
CA PRO A 100 7.35 -19.64 -0.72
C PRO A 100 5.83 -19.61 -0.50
N PHE A 101 5.04 -19.47 -1.57
CA PHE A 101 3.59 -19.62 -1.48
C PHE A 101 3.24 -21.07 -1.09
N GLY A 102 2.32 -21.22 -0.13
CA GLY A 102 2.00 -22.52 0.47
C GLY A 102 2.84 -22.89 1.70
N GLN A 103 3.84 -22.08 2.06
CA GLN A 103 4.53 -22.16 3.34
C GLN A 103 4.12 -21.01 4.26
N HIS A 104 4.05 -21.28 5.56
CA HIS A 104 3.70 -20.30 6.57
C HIS A 104 4.87 -19.39 6.90
N CYS A 105 4.65 -18.09 6.82
CA CYS A 105 5.61 -17.10 7.31
C CYS A 105 5.52 -16.98 8.85
N VAL A 106 6.67 -16.84 9.52
CA VAL A 106 6.73 -16.65 10.97
C VAL A 106 6.13 -15.31 11.43
N VAL A 107 6.07 -14.32 10.52
CA VAL A 107 5.51 -13.00 10.83
C VAL A 107 3.99 -13.06 10.82
N SER A 108 3.39 -12.68 11.95
CA SER A 108 1.94 -12.63 12.14
C SER A 108 1.23 -11.86 11.01
N GLN A 109 0.18 -12.47 10.46
CA GLN A 109 -0.65 -11.95 9.36
C GLN A 109 0.04 -11.77 8.00
N CYS A 110 1.30 -12.15 7.85
CA CYS A 110 1.99 -12.07 6.56
C CYS A 110 1.25 -12.87 5.48
N ASP A 111 0.89 -14.12 5.76
CA ASP A 111 0.19 -14.98 4.79
C ASP A 111 -1.14 -14.36 4.34
N TYR A 112 -1.95 -13.88 5.28
CA TYR A 112 -3.20 -13.17 5.00
C TYR A 112 -2.98 -11.94 4.12
N LEU A 113 -1.97 -11.13 4.44
CA LEU A 113 -1.65 -9.92 3.69
C LEU A 113 -1.14 -10.24 2.29
N ARG A 114 -0.29 -11.25 2.13
CA ARG A 114 0.22 -11.71 0.83
C ARG A 114 -0.93 -12.10 -0.09
N GLU A 115 -1.86 -12.92 0.40
CA GLU A 115 -3.04 -13.29 -0.37
C GLU A 115 -3.92 -12.09 -0.71
N LYS A 116 -4.13 -11.18 0.26
CA LYS A 116 -4.94 -9.98 0.03
C LYS A 116 -4.31 -9.06 -1.00
N ILE A 117 -2.98 -8.88 -0.97
CA ILE A 117 -2.22 -8.10 -1.96
C ILE A 117 -2.31 -8.77 -3.33
N ALA A 118 -2.15 -10.10 -3.42
CA ALA A 118 -2.27 -10.82 -4.67
C ALA A 118 -3.66 -10.66 -5.30
N ARG A 119 -4.73 -10.86 -4.51
CA ARG A 119 -6.12 -10.65 -4.95
C ARG A 119 -6.40 -9.21 -5.37
N LYS A 120 -5.84 -8.22 -4.67
CA LYS A 120 -5.95 -6.81 -5.09
C LYS A 120 -5.31 -6.61 -6.45
N ARG A 121 -4.06 -7.06 -6.65
CA ARG A 121 -3.35 -6.94 -7.93
C ARG A 121 -4.10 -7.59 -9.08
N GLU A 122 -4.70 -8.76 -8.84
CA GLU A 122 -5.50 -9.46 -9.85
C GLU A 122 -6.75 -8.64 -10.25
N ARG A 123 -7.47 -8.08 -9.28
CA ARG A 123 -8.63 -7.20 -9.54
C ARG A 123 -8.22 -5.93 -10.25
N ASP A 124 -7.18 -5.24 -9.78
CA ASP A 124 -6.68 -4.02 -10.41
C ASP A 124 -6.31 -4.28 -11.89
N GLN A 125 -5.68 -5.43 -12.18
CA GLN A 125 -5.36 -5.83 -13.55
C GLN A 125 -6.61 -6.17 -14.38
N ALA A 126 -7.61 -6.83 -13.78
CA ALA A 126 -8.87 -7.14 -14.45
C ALA A 126 -9.65 -5.86 -14.81
N GLU A 127 -9.74 -4.92 -13.89
CA GLU A 127 -10.35 -3.60 -14.10
C GLU A 127 -9.63 -2.82 -15.19
N LEU A 128 -8.29 -2.80 -15.17
CA LEU A 128 -7.48 -2.18 -16.23
C LEU A 128 -7.72 -2.81 -17.61
N ARG A 129 -7.82 -4.15 -17.69
CA ARG A 129 -8.15 -4.84 -18.95
C ARG A 129 -9.54 -4.45 -19.43
N GLN A 130 -10.54 -4.49 -18.55
CA GLN A 130 -11.91 -4.13 -18.90
C GLN A 130 -12.03 -2.66 -19.34
N ALA A 131 -11.32 -1.74 -18.68
CA ALA A 131 -11.28 -0.34 -19.08
C ALA A 131 -10.67 -0.15 -20.47
N ARG A 132 -9.58 -0.88 -20.78
CA ARG A 132 -8.95 -0.87 -22.12
C ARG A 132 -9.89 -1.40 -23.20
N GLU A 133 -10.55 -2.52 -22.95
CA GLU A 133 -11.52 -3.10 -23.87
C GLU A 133 -12.68 -2.13 -24.15
N ARG A 134 -13.27 -1.53 -23.10
CA ARG A 134 -14.34 -0.53 -23.25
C ARG A 134 -13.90 0.69 -24.06
N LEU A 135 -12.66 1.15 -23.88
CA LEU A 135 -12.11 2.27 -24.65
C LEU A 135 -11.87 1.87 -26.11
N GLN A 136 -11.36 0.67 -26.35
CA GLN A 136 -11.13 0.16 -27.69
C GLN A 136 -12.45 0.06 -28.48
N THR A 137 -13.49 -0.54 -27.91
CA THR A 137 -14.82 -0.63 -28.56
C THR A 137 -15.36 0.76 -28.90
N LYS A 138 -15.27 1.72 -27.97
CA LYS A 138 -15.70 3.10 -28.23
C LYS A 138 -14.89 3.75 -29.35
N LEU A 139 -13.58 3.52 -29.41
CA LEU A 139 -12.72 4.09 -30.44
C LEU A 139 -13.11 3.58 -31.84
N GLU A 140 -13.45 2.30 -31.96
CA GLU A 140 -13.88 1.67 -33.21
C GLU A 140 -15.26 2.20 -33.67
N GLU A 141 -16.18 2.43 -32.73
CA GLU A 141 -17.52 2.97 -33.02
C GLU A 141 -17.55 4.47 -33.35
N TRP A 142 -16.57 5.24 -32.89
CA TRP A 142 -16.60 6.69 -33.02
C TRP A 142 -16.23 7.17 -34.43
N PRO A 143 -16.92 8.19 -34.97
CA PRO A 143 -16.45 8.91 -36.15
C PRO A 143 -15.05 9.51 -35.95
N VAL A 144 -14.30 9.70 -37.04
CA VAL A 144 -12.92 10.21 -37.01
C VAL A 144 -12.85 11.56 -36.30
N GLU A 145 -13.82 12.44 -36.57
CA GLU A 145 -13.91 13.80 -36.03
C GLU A 145 -14.01 13.78 -34.51
N ARG A 146 -14.83 12.86 -33.97
CA ARG A 146 -14.99 12.67 -32.53
C ARG A 146 -13.71 12.17 -31.88
N ARG A 147 -12.98 11.25 -32.54
CA ARG A 147 -11.68 10.77 -32.04
C ARG A 147 -10.65 11.88 -31.98
N VAL A 148 -10.55 12.71 -33.03
CA VAL A 148 -9.64 13.86 -33.07
C VAL A 148 -9.97 14.84 -31.96
N ALA A 149 -11.25 15.20 -31.79
CA ALA A 149 -11.70 16.08 -30.72
C ALA A 149 -11.37 15.55 -29.32
N GLN A 150 -11.52 14.23 -29.09
CA GLN A 150 -11.16 13.62 -27.80
C GLN A 150 -9.65 13.69 -27.54
N VAL A 151 -8.82 13.37 -28.54
CA VAL A 151 -7.36 13.43 -28.40
C VAL A 151 -6.88 14.85 -28.11
N GLU A 152 -7.48 15.85 -28.75
CA GLU A 152 -7.18 17.26 -28.49
C GLU A 152 -7.58 17.68 -27.07
N ALA A 153 -8.76 17.26 -26.60
CA ALA A 153 -9.22 17.52 -25.24
C ALA A 153 -8.31 16.84 -24.20
N ASP A 154 -7.95 15.57 -24.40
CA ASP A 154 -7.05 14.83 -23.53
C ASP A 154 -5.66 15.48 -23.49
N ARG A 155 -5.15 15.93 -24.64
CA ARG A 155 -3.89 16.68 -24.73
C ARG A 155 -3.94 17.96 -23.91
N GLN A 156 -5.01 18.76 -24.03
CA GLN A 156 -5.17 19.98 -23.25
C GLN A 156 -5.22 19.70 -21.75
N HIS A 157 -5.97 18.66 -21.35
CA HIS A 157 -6.07 18.25 -19.95
C HIS A 157 -4.72 17.81 -19.37
N VAL A 158 -3.95 17.00 -20.10
CA VAL A 158 -2.61 16.56 -19.69
C VAL A 158 -1.65 17.74 -19.54
N LEU A 159 -1.67 18.70 -20.47
CA LEU A 159 -0.85 19.91 -20.36
C LEU A 159 -1.21 20.74 -19.13
N GLN A 160 -2.50 20.84 -18.81
CA GLN A 160 -2.97 21.52 -17.61
C GLN A 160 -2.47 20.84 -16.33
N LEU A 161 -2.58 19.50 -16.25
CA LEU A 161 -2.03 18.73 -15.12
C LEU A 161 -0.53 18.92 -14.97
N ILE A 162 0.23 18.94 -16.07
CA ILE A 162 1.67 19.20 -16.05
C ILE A 162 1.96 20.60 -15.49
N ALA A 163 1.23 21.62 -15.93
CA ALA A 163 1.39 22.98 -15.45
C ALA A 163 1.08 23.09 -13.95
N GLU A 164 0.01 22.44 -13.48
CA GLU A 164 -0.34 22.38 -12.06
C GLU A 164 0.76 21.71 -11.22
N ILE A 165 1.29 20.57 -11.68
CA ILE A 165 2.40 19.87 -11.02
C ILE A 165 3.64 20.76 -10.93
N GLN A 166 3.97 21.50 -11.99
CA GLN A 166 5.11 22.42 -12.02
C GLN A 166 4.90 23.60 -11.07
N ALA A 167 3.72 24.20 -11.07
CA ALA A 167 3.37 25.30 -10.17
C ALA A 167 3.43 24.85 -8.70
N GLU A 168 2.94 23.65 -8.41
CA GLU A 168 3.00 23.04 -7.08
C GLU A 168 4.44 22.77 -6.63
N ARG A 169 5.31 22.31 -7.53
CA ARG A 169 6.75 22.14 -7.25
C ARG A 169 7.44 23.47 -6.99
N ALA A 170 7.11 24.51 -7.75
CA ALA A 170 7.69 25.84 -7.57
C ALA A 170 7.27 26.47 -6.24
N ARG A 171 6.04 26.25 -5.78
CA ARG A 171 5.54 26.72 -4.46
C ARG A 171 6.17 26.02 -3.26
N ARG A 172 6.79 24.85 -3.47
CA ARG A 172 7.41 24.03 -2.42
C ARG A 172 8.92 24.23 -2.30
N GLN A 173 9.51 25.06 -3.17
CA GLN A 173 10.90 25.53 -3.09
C GLN A 173 10.95 26.88 -2.38
#